data_AF-A0A7V1FUJ9-F1
#
_entry.id   AF-A0A7V1FUJ9-F1
#
_cell.length_a   1.000
_cell.length_b   1.000
_cell.length_c   1.000
_cell.angle_alpha   90.00
_cell.angle_beta   90.00
_cell.angle_gamma   90.00
#
_symmetry.space_group_name_H-M   'P 1'
#
loop_
_entity.id
_entity.type
_entity.pdbx_description
1 polymer ?
#
loop_
_entity_poly.entity_id
_entity_poly.type
_entity_poly.pdbx_seq_one_letter_code
_entity_poly.pdbx_strand_id
1 'polypeptide(L)'
;MTEPGNTRHLFELFIFTDPFCTWCWGSEPVLRKTRESYGDQVRFVFRMGGLVESVKDFNDTLNKINGKNFYQKMAEYWEMSSQRH
;
A
#
# COMPACT_ATOMS: atom_id res chain seq x y z
N MET A 1 -23.19 -14.30 -25.48
CA MET A 1 -22.70 -12.96 -25.87
C MET A 1 -23.11 -12.00 -24.77
N THR A 2 -22.22 -11.74 -23.81
CA THR A 2 -22.46 -10.81 -22.70
C THR A 2 -22.09 -9.40 -23.15
N GLU A 3 -23.00 -8.45 -23.01
CA GLU A 3 -22.80 -7.05 -23.37
C GLU A 3 -21.68 -6.40 -22.52
N PRO A 4 -20.79 -5.60 -23.12
CA PRO A 4 -19.72 -4.90 -22.41
C PRO A 4 -20.31 -3.66 -21.72
N GLY A 5 -20.78 -3.79 -20.48
CA GLY A 5 -21.29 -2.62 -19.77
C GLY A 5 -21.94 -2.86 -18.41
N ASN A 6 -22.20 -4.11 -18.03
CA ASN A 6 -22.81 -4.41 -16.72
C ASN A 6 -21.97 -5.43 -15.95
N THR A 7 -20.74 -5.06 -15.63
CA THR A 7 -19.91 -5.80 -14.70
C THR A 7 -20.48 -5.61 -13.29
N ARG A 8 -21.41 -6.48 -12.89
CA ARG A 8 -21.92 -6.50 -11.52
C ARG A 8 -20.83 -7.03 -10.60
N HIS A 9 -20.13 -6.10 -9.95
CA HIS A 9 -19.31 -6.43 -8.79
C HIS A 9 -20.20 -7.03 -7.71
N LEU A 10 -19.90 -8.26 -7.30
CA LEU A 10 -20.63 -8.98 -6.26
C LEU A 10 -20.22 -8.50 -4.87
N PHE A 11 -18.96 -8.08 -4.73
CA PHE A 11 -18.39 -7.62 -3.47
C PHE A 11 -17.53 -6.39 -3.67
N GLU A 12 -17.44 -5.57 -2.62
CA GLU A 12 -16.55 -4.43 -2.55
C GLU A 12 -15.58 -4.59 -1.38
N LEU A 13 -14.28 -4.50 -1.67
CA LEU A 13 -13.21 -4.66 -0.70
C LEU A 13 -12.50 -3.32 -0.49
N PHE A 14 -12.69 -2.73 0.69
CA PHE A 14 -11.99 -1.51 1.10
C PHE A 14 -10.65 -1.86 1.73
N ILE A 15 -9.57 -1.33 1.16
CA ILE A 15 -8.20 -1.59 1.60
C ILE A 15 -7.60 -0.27 2.09
N PHE A 16 -7.48 -0.16 3.40
CA PHE A 16 -6.77 0.92 4.05
C PHE A 16 -5.28 0.56 4.07
N THR A 17 -4.47 1.36 3.40
CA THR A 17 -3.04 1.08 3.21
C THR A 17 -2.20 2.34 3.41
N ASP A 18 -1.01 2.16 3.95
CA ASP A 18 -0.01 3.22 4.13
C ASP A 18 1.18 2.91 3.22
N PRO A 19 1.61 3.84 2.34
CA PRO A 19 2.76 3.62 1.46
C PRO A 19 4.05 3.32 2.22
N PHE A 20 4.18 3.69 3.50
CA PHE A 20 5.35 3.44 4.34
C PHE A 20 5.22 2.21 5.25
N CYS A 21 4.10 1.50 5.22
CA CYS A 21 3.89 0.31 6.04
C CYS A 21 4.40 -0.95 5.34
N THR A 22 5.43 -1.57 5.93
CA THR A 22 6.02 -2.84 5.43
C THR A 22 5.02 -3.99 5.43
N TRP A 23 4.10 -4.04 6.41
CA TRP A 23 3.04 -5.06 6.47
C TRP A 23 2.01 -4.90 5.34
N CYS A 24 1.72 -3.67 4.93
CA CYS A 24 0.85 -3.40 3.78
C CYS A 24 1.50 -3.92 2.49
N TRP A 25 2.80 -3.68 2.31
CA TRP A 25 3.56 -4.25 1.19
C TRP A 25 3.64 -5.78 1.25
N GLY A 26 3.80 -6.38 2.43
CA GLY A 26 3.75 -7.83 2.61
C GLY A 26 2.39 -8.45 2.25
N SER A 27 1.31 -7.67 2.34
CA SER A 27 -0.04 -8.12 1.97
C SER A 27 -0.36 -7.96 0.47
N GLU A 28 0.44 -7.17 -0.25
CA GLU A 28 0.22 -6.88 -1.68
C GLU A 28 0.13 -8.15 -2.56
N PRO A 29 0.98 -9.17 -2.41
CA PRO A 29 0.91 -10.38 -3.25
C PRO A 29 -0.41 -11.14 -3.08
N VAL A 30 -0.97 -11.16 -1.86
CA VAL A 30 -2.27 -11.78 -1.58
C VAL A 30 -3.38 -10.98 -2.26
N LEU A 31 -3.37 -9.66 -2.11
CA LEU A 31 -4.36 -8.78 -2.74
C LEU A 31 -4.32 -8.87 -4.27
N ARG A 32 -3.12 -8.95 -4.86
CA ARG A 32 -2.93 -9.15 -6.31
C ARG A 32 -3.51 -10.49 -6.76
N LYS A 33 -3.17 -11.58 -6.06
CA LYS A 33 -3.72 -12.92 -6.37
C LYS A 33 -5.24 -12.95 -6.26
N THR A 34 -5.82 -12.31 -5.25
CA THR A 34 -7.28 -12.20 -5.10
C THR A 34 -7.90 -11.46 -6.29
N ARG A 35 -7.30 -10.33 -6.71
CA ARG A 35 -7.78 -9.59 -7.90
C ARG A 35 -7.75 -10.45 -9.16
N GLU A 36 -6.66 -11.19 -9.37
CA GLU A 36 -6.52 -12.08 -10.54
C GLU A 36 -7.51 -13.26 -10.49
N SER A 37 -7.74 -13.83 -9.31
CA SER A 37 -8.57 -15.03 -9.15
C SER A 37 -10.07 -14.74 -9.26
N TYR A 38 -10.52 -13.60 -8.75
CA TYR A 38 -11.95 -13.22 -8.76
C TYR A 38 -12.30 -12.24 -9.88
N GLY A 39 -11.29 -11.64 -10.51
CA GLY A 39 -11.44 -10.68 -11.60
C GLY A 39 -12.44 -9.58 -11.25
N ASP A 40 -13.38 -9.42 -12.14
CA ASP A 40 -14.41 -8.39 -12.10
C ASP A 40 -15.49 -8.58 -11.02
N GLN A 41 -15.52 -9.72 -10.32
CA GLN A 41 -16.50 -9.98 -9.26
C GLN A 41 -16.24 -9.16 -7.99
N VAL A 42 -15.01 -8.66 -7.79
CA VAL A 42 -14.63 -7.91 -6.61
C VAL A 42 -14.13 -6.53 -7.01
N ARG A 43 -14.80 -5.47 -6.52
CA ARG A 43 -14.32 -4.10 -6.63
C ARG A 43 -13.32 -3.79 -5.52
N PHE A 44 -12.08 -3.54 -5.88
CA PHE A 44 -11.04 -3.10 -4.95
C PHE A 44 -11.06 -1.59 -4.80
N VAL A 45 -11.23 -1.09 -3.57
CA VAL A 45 -11.18 0.34 -3.26
C VAL A 45 -10.03 0.61 -2.31
N PHE A 46 -8.99 1.27 -2.81
CA PHE A 46 -7.86 1.69 -2.01
C PHE A 46 -8.15 3.02 -1.32
N ARG A 47 -7.87 3.06 -0.02
CA ARG A 47 -7.87 4.26 0.80
C ARG A 47 -6.49 4.40 1.40
N MET A 48 -5.71 5.31 0.83
CA MET A 48 -4.39 5.60 1.37
C MET A 48 -4.54 6.48 2.60
N GLY A 49 -3.97 6.04 3.70
CA GLY A 49 -3.90 6.78 4.96
C GLY A 49 -2.57 6.49 5.62
N GLY A 50 -2.02 7.48 6.31
CA GLY A 50 -0.87 7.28 7.18
C GLY A 50 -1.33 6.98 8.60
N LEU A 51 -0.52 6.27 9.38
CA LEU A 51 -0.63 6.26 10.85
C LEU A 51 -0.40 7.64 11.49
N VAL A 52 -0.01 8.63 10.68
CA VAL A 52 0.26 10.01 11.05
C VAL A 52 -0.54 10.98 10.19
N GLU A 53 -0.89 12.12 10.76
CA GLU A 53 -1.58 13.21 10.06
C GLU A 53 -0.75 13.75 8.89
N SER A 54 0.58 13.82 9.07
CA SER A 54 1.52 14.20 8.02
C SER A 54 2.86 13.50 8.24
N VAL A 55 3.40 12.93 7.17
CA VAL A 55 4.71 12.26 7.19
C VAL A 55 5.87 13.24 7.45
N LYS A 56 5.64 14.55 7.33
CA LYS A 56 6.63 15.57 7.69
C LYS A 56 6.82 15.69 9.20
N ASP A 57 5.79 15.32 9.96
CA ASP A 57 5.74 15.37 11.42
C ASP A 57 6.13 14.03 12.04
N PHE A 58 6.34 13.00 11.21
CA PHE A 58 6.88 11.72 11.64
C PHE A 58 8.37 11.83 11.97
N ASN A 59 8.75 11.24 13.11
CA ASN A 59 10.13 11.21 13.58
C ASN A 59 10.48 9.83 14.11
N ASP A 60 11.26 9.10 13.31
CA ASP A 60 11.95 7.90 13.74
C ASP A 60 13.37 8.26 14.17
N THR A 61 13.56 8.42 15.48
CA THR A 61 14.84 8.76 16.10
C THR A 61 15.87 7.63 16.00
N LEU A 62 15.43 6.37 15.90
CA LEU A 62 16.30 5.21 15.84
C LEU A 62 16.99 5.11 14.47
N ASN A 63 16.22 5.29 13.40
CA ASN A 63 16.73 5.25 12.02
C ASN A 63 17.06 6.65 11.46
N LYS A 64 16.94 7.71 12.29
CA LYS A 64 17.20 9.12 11.93
C LYS A 64 16.35 9.63 10.76
N ILE A 65 15.16 9.06 10.60
CA ILE A 65 14.22 9.38 9.53
C ILE A 65 13.24 10.44 10.05
N ASN A 66 13.45 11.69 9.63
CA ASN A 66 12.65 12.83 10.07
C ASN A 66 12.83 14.05 9.14
N GLY A 67 11.89 14.98 9.26
CA GLY A 67 11.96 16.32 8.70
C GLY A 67 11.74 16.40 7.19
N LYS A 68 12.20 17.50 6.57
CA LYS A 68 11.91 17.84 5.15
C LYS A 68 12.42 16.80 4.14
N ASN A 69 13.41 16.00 4.50
CA ASN A 69 14.00 14.96 3.64
C ASN A 69 13.50 13.55 3.97
N PHE A 70 12.36 13.43 4.65
CA PHE A 70 11.76 12.14 5.05
C PHE A 70 11.73 11.12 3.91
N TYR A 71 11.21 11.50 2.74
CA TYR A 71 11.08 10.59 1.59
C TYR A 71 12.42 10.04 1.10
N GLN A 72 13.44 10.91 0.98
CA GLN A 72 14.77 10.49 0.55
C GLN A 72 15.41 9.54 1.57
N LYS A 73 15.35 9.89 2.85
CA LYS A 73 15.88 9.05 3.94
C LYS A 73 15.18 7.70 4.01
N MET A 74 13.85 7.66 3.82
CA MET A 74 13.08 6.41 3.76
C MET A 74 13.53 5.54 2.59
N ALA A 75 13.70 6.13 1.40
CA ALA A 75 14.15 5.39 0.21
C ALA A 75 15.55 4.79 0.41
N GLU A 76 16.50 5.57 0.95
CA GLU A 76 17.86 5.11 1.28
C GLU A 76 17.82 3.98 2.32
N TYR A 77 16.98 4.12 3.36
CA TYR A 77 16.84 3.09 4.39
C TYR A 77 16.24 1.79 3.86
N TRP A 78 15.24 1.87 2.98
CA TRP A 78 14.62 0.70 2.37
C TRP A 78 15.57 -0.03 1.43
N GLU A 79 16.33 0.70 0.60
CA GLU A 79 17.36 0.11 -0.25
C GLU A 79 18.46 -0.55 0.60
N MET A 80 18.91 0.09 1.68
CA MET A 80 19.86 -0.55 2.59
C MET A 80 19.29 -1.83 3.22
N SER A 81 17.99 -1.85 3.53
CA SER A 81 17.33 -2.99 4.18
C SER A 81 17.10 -4.16 3.22
N SER A 82 16.81 -3.88 1.93
CA SER A 82 16.62 -4.89 0.88
C SER A 82 17.91 -5.62 0.52
N GLN A 83 19.07 -4.99 0.72
CA GLN A 83 20.37 -5.63 0.46
C GLN A 83 20.81 -6.57 1.60
N ARG A 84 20.16 -6.50 2.77
CA ARG A 84 20.55 -7.24 3.98
C ARG A 84 19.70 -8.48 4.27
N HIS A 85 18.61 -8.67 3.54
CA HIS A 85 17.66 -9.77 3.68
C HIS A 85 17.26 -10.29 2.30
#